data_AF-A0A6N9EKP1-F1
#
_entry.id   AF-A0A6N9EKP1-F1
#
_cell.length_a   1.000
_cell.length_b   1.000
_cell.length_c   1.000
_cell.angle_alpha   90.00
_cell.angle_beta   90.00
_cell.angle_gamma   90.00
#
_symmetry.space_group_name_H-M   'P 1'
#
loop_
_entity.id
_entity.type
_entity.pdbx_description
1 polymer ?
#
loop_
_entity_poly.entity_id
_entity_poly.type
_entity_poly.pdbx_seq_one_letter_code
_entity_poly.pdbx_strand_id
1 'polypeptide(L)'
;MATDTPEEPRHPTEPEEQARTGSPLDALGGTVLPDHERWEYCVIHVNEDTSQQPSATAASEKLGGSMSPDFIEQQFPDQYRRKPSPHPAEQLGRFLNKMGSKGWMLTNITSLGPLQMYIFRRRKLN
;
A
#
# COMPACT_ATOMS: atom_id res chain seq x y z
N MET A 1 -14.37 22.21 72.95
CA MET A 1 -13.82 21.40 71.84
C MET A 1 -13.38 20.09 72.47
N ALA A 2 -13.81 18.90 72.09
CA ALA A 2 -14.52 18.44 70.90
C ALA A 2 -15.55 17.37 71.29
N THR A 3 -16.72 17.43 70.66
CA THR A 3 -17.63 16.28 70.48
C THR A 3 -17.02 15.33 69.44
N ASP A 4 -17.68 14.18 69.26
CA ASP A 4 -17.66 13.34 68.05
C ASP A 4 -16.91 11.99 68.14
N THR A 5 -17.71 10.96 68.41
CA THR A 5 -17.62 9.68 67.69
C THR A 5 -19.08 9.22 67.53
N PRO A 6 -19.54 8.98 66.30
CA PRO A 6 -19.70 7.59 65.88
C PRO A 6 -19.48 7.29 64.39
N GLU A 7 -18.93 6.10 64.19
CA GLU A 7 -19.21 5.12 63.13
C GLU A 7 -19.19 5.54 61.64
N GLU A 8 -18.12 5.08 61.00
CA GLU A 8 -17.88 4.97 59.56
C GLU A 8 -18.95 4.12 58.85
N PRO A 9 -19.62 4.62 57.79
CA PRO A 9 -20.53 3.83 56.98
C PRO A 9 -19.75 3.04 55.92
N ARG A 10 -19.76 1.71 56.05
CA ARG A 10 -19.21 0.77 55.06
C ARG A 10 -20.03 0.84 53.77
N HIS A 11 -19.33 1.13 52.66
CA HIS A 11 -19.83 1.05 51.29
C HIS A 11 -20.44 -0.33 50.98
N PRO A 12 -21.62 -0.41 50.33
CA PRO A 12 -22.06 -1.62 49.64
C PRO A 12 -21.38 -1.68 48.26
N THR A 13 -20.66 -2.78 48.00
CA THR A 13 -20.14 -3.16 46.67
C THR A 13 -21.22 -3.93 45.92
N GLU A 14 -21.40 -3.62 44.64
CA GLU A 14 -22.33 -4.27 43.69
C GLU A 14 -22.07 -5.78 43.50
N PRO A 15 -23.08 -6.54 43.03
CA PRO A 15 -23.04 -8.00 42.90
C PRO A 15 -22.61 -8.44 41.49
N GLU A 16 -21.97 -9.60 41.34
CA GLU A 16 -22.18 -10.59 40.25
C GLU A 16 -21.07 -11.64 40.24
N GLU A 17 -21.33 -12.82 40.83
CA GLU A 17 -20.72 -14.05 40.34
C GLU A 17 -21.70 -15.20 40.61
N GLN A 18 -22.63 -15.41 39.68
CA GLN A 18 -23.43 -16.63 39.64
C GLN A 18 -22.91 -17.52 38.51
N ALA A 19 -22.05 -18.45 38.91
CA ALA A 19 -21.76 -19.65 38.15
C ALA A 19 -23.07 -20.38 37.80
N ARG A 20 -23.38 -20.50 36.50
CA ARG A 20 -24.34 -21.48 36.01
C ARG A 20 -23.67 -22.41 35.00
N THR A 21 -23.45 -23.62 35.49
CA THR A 21 -23.45 -24.91 34.80
C THR A 21 -24.07 -24.92 33.39
N GLY A 22 -23.26 -25.33 32.41
CA GLY A 22 -23.67 -25.82 31.09
C GLY A 22 -22.69 -26.91 30.64
N SER A 23 -23.21 -28.11 30.41
CA SER A 23 -22.47 -29.37 30.16
C SER A 23 -22.21 -29.63 28.65
N PRO A 24 -21.41 -30.67 28.31
CA PRO A 24 -20.62 -30.75 27.09
C PRO A 24 -21.31 -31.56 25.98
N LEU A 25 -21.88 -30.94 24.95
CA LEU A 25 -22.35 -31.69 23.75
C LEU A 25 -22.84 -30.78 22.59
N ASP A 26 -22.00 -29.87 22.08
CA ASP A 26 -22.18 -29.29 20.73
C ASP A 26 -21.45 -30.12 19.67
N ALA A 27 -21.59 -31.44 19.76
CA ALA A 27 -21.43 -32.31 18.62
C ALA A 27 -22.70 -32.17 17.76
N LEU A 28 -22.51 -31.87 16.47
CA LEU A 28 -23.55 -31.76 15.42
C LEU A 28 -24.18 -30.37 15.22
N GLY A 29 -23.34 -29.37 14.97
CA GLY A 29 -23.76 -28.15 14.31
C GLY A 29 -22.55 -27.56 13.62
N GLY A 30 -22.45 -27.73 12.30
CA GLY A 30 -21.39 -27.09 11.51
C GLY A 30 -21.40 -25.60 11.82
N THR A 31 -20.39 -25.13 12.55
CA THR A 31 -20.11 -23.72 12.69
C THR A 31 -19.81 -23.22 11.30
N VAL A 32 -20.83 -22.68 10.64
CA VAL A 32 -20.62 -21.71 9.58
C VAL A 32 -19.89 -20.58 10.28
N LEU A 33 -18.56 -20.61 10.22
CA LEU A 33 -17.72 -19.48 10.60
C LEU A 33 -18.35 -18.26 9.92
N PRO A 34 -18.54 -17.14 10.64
CA PRO A 34 -19.12 -15.95 10.04
C PRO A 34 -18.35 -15.67 8.76
N ASP A 35 -19.04 -15.27 7.70
CA ASP A 35 -18.42 -14.95 6.42
C ASP A 35 -17.47 -13.77 6.65
N HIS A 36 -16.23 -14.08 7.06
CA HIS A 36 -15.26 -13.11 7.45
C HIS A 36 -14.95 -12.31 6.20
N GLU A 37 -15.09 -10.98 6.26
CA GLU A 37 -14.77 -10.12 5.12
C GLU A 37 -13.35 -10.44 4.64
N ARG A 38 -13.26 -11.12 3.49
CA ARG A 38 -11.99 -11.48 2.88
C ARG A 38 -11.46 -10.27 2.13
N TRP A 39 -10.17 -9.99 2.29
CA TRP A 39 -9.50 -8.87 1.62
C TRP A 39 -8.40 -9.38 0.71
N GLU A 40 -8.32 -8.80 -0.48
CA GLU A 40 -7.20 -8.95 -1.41
C GLU A 40 -6.27 -7.76 -1.24
N TYR A 41 -4.97 -8.01 -1.29
CA TYR A 41 -3.94 -6.97 -1.19
C TYR A 41 -3.09 -6.97 -2.46
N CYS A 42 -2.71 -5.77 -2.90
CA CYS A 42 -1.82 -5.55 -4.03
C CYS A 42 -0.77 -4.53 -3.62
N VAL A 43 0.50 -4.84 -3.88
CA VAL A 43 1.62 -3.95 -3.60
C VAL A 43 2.31 -3.63 -4.91
N ILE A 44 2.56 -2.35 -5.15
CA ILE A 44 3.34 -1.89 -6.31
C ILE A 44 4.54 -1.08 -5.82
N HIS A 45 5.63 -1.19 -6.57
CA HIS A 45 6.76 -0.29 -6.49
C HIS A 45 6.61 0.80 -7.56
N VAL A 46 6.71 2.06 -7.17
CA VAL A 46 6.73 3.19 -8.10
C VAL A 46 8.18 3.54 -8.37
N ASN A 47 8.64 3.23 -9.59
CA ASN A 47 9.97 3.64 -10.03
C ASN A 47 9.91 5.07 -10.56
N GLU A 48 10.59 5.99 -9.89
CA GLU A 48 10.95 7.28 -10.48
C GLU A 48 12.20 7.06 -11.33
N ASP A 49 12.03 6.37 -12.47
CA ASP A 49 13.13 6.23 -13.44
C ASP A 49 13.43 7.62 -14.00
N THR A 50 14.43 8.26 -13.38
CA THR A 50 15.16 9.40 -13.96
C THR A 50 16.19 8.91 -14.98
N SER A 51 16.08 7.65 -15.44
CA SER A 51 16.93 7.10 -16.49
C SER A 51 16.93 8.07 -17.67
N GLN A 52 18.04 8.79 -17.82
CA GLN A 52 18.19 9.80 -18.84
C GLN A 52 17.90 9.15 -20.18
N GLN A 53 17.05 9.80 -20.99
CA GLN A 53 16.83 9.34 -22.36
C GLN A 53 18.20 9.16 -23.04
N PRO A 54 18.39 8.08 -23.81
CA PRO A 54 19.64 7.86 -24.54
C PRO A 54 20.00 9.11 -25.34
N SER A 55 21.19 9.64 -25.08
CA SER A 55 21.71 10.87 -25.67
C SER A 55 22.74 10.53 -26.74
N ALA A 56 22.53 11.02 -27.96
CA ALA A 56 23.51 10.89 -29.04
C ALA A 56 24.83 11.59 -28.71
N THR A 57 24.78 12.68 -27.93
CA THR A 57 25.96 13.38 -27.39
C THR A 57 26.73 12.48 -26.44
N ALA A 58 26.06 11.83 -25.48
CA ALA A 58 26.70 10.91 -24.55
C ALA A 58 27.27 9.66 -25.26
N ALA A 59 26.64 9.22 -26.36
CA ALA A 59 27.17 8.14 -27.20
C ALA A 59 28.41 8.57 -27.98
N SER A 60 28.41 9.78 -28.56
CA SER A 60 29.57 10.38 -29.23
C SER A 60 30.75 10.51 -28.28
N GLU A 61 30.54 10.98 -27.05
CA GLU A 61 31.57 11.09 -26.01
C GLU A 61 32.15 9.73 -25.64
N LYS A 62 31.31 8.69 -25.49
CA LYS A 62 31.77 7.31 -25.25
C LYS A 62 32.59 6.73 -26.40
N LEU A 63 32.34 7.18 -27.63
CA LEU A 63 33.11 6.85 -28.82
C LEU A 63 34.34 7.76 -29.01
N GLY A 64 34.68 8.59 -28.01
CA GLY A 64 35.82 9.51 -28.07
C GLY A 64 35.69 10.60 -29.12
N GLY A 65 34.45 10.94 -29.54
CA GLY A 65 34.19 11.89 -30.62
C GLY A 65 34.44 11.35 -32.03
N SER A 66 34.71 10.05 -32.18
CA SER A 66 34.91 9.39 -33.48
C SER A 66 33.71 9.52 -34.42
N MET A 67 32.50 9.63 -33.86
CA MET A 67 31.27 9.81 -34.61
C MET A 67 30.55 11.02 -34.02
N SER A 68 30.14 11.97 -34.86
CA SER A 68 29.40 13.13 -34.39
C SER A 68 28.02 12.70 -33.84
N PRO A 69 27.46 13.44 -32.87
CA PRO A 69 26.11 13.19 -32.37
C PRO A 69 25.07 13.15 -33.50
N ASP A 70 25.19 14.04 -34.49
CA ASP A 70 24.30 14.10 -35.66
C ASP A 70 24.36 12.82 -36.50
N PHE A 71 25.56 12.25 -36.68
CA PHE A 71 25.74 11.00 -37.41
C PHE A 71 25.11 9.83 -36.65
N ILE A 72 25.28 9.78 -35.33
CA ILE A 72 24.69 8.76 -34.46
C ILE A 72 23.16 8.84 -34.49
N GLU A 73 22.58 10.03 -34.43
CA GLU A 73 21.13 10.24 -34.53
C GLU A 73 20.57 9.79 -35.89
N GLN A 74 21.30 10.03 -36.97
CA GLN A 74 20.90 9.60 -38.32
C GLN A 74 20.98 8.09 -38.54
N GLN A 75 21.98 7.42 -37.96
CA GLN A 75 22.16 5.97 -38.10
C GLN A 75 21.22 5.17 -37.18
N PHE A 76 20.88 5.74 -36.02
CA PHE A 76 20.02 5.08 -35.02
C PHE A 76 18.82 5.98 -34.62
N PRO A 77 17.97 6.37 -35.58
CA PRO A 77 16.89 7.31 -35.32
C PRO A 77 15.87 6.74 -34.33
N ASP A 78 15.61 5.43 -34.33
CA ASP A 78 14.68 4.81 -33.38
C ASP A 78 15.13 4.89 -31.92
N GLN A 79 16.45 4.99 -31.70
CA GLN A 79 17.06 4.96 -30.38
C GLN A 79 17.24 6.36 -29.79
N TYR A 80 17.60 7.35 -30.61
CA TYR A 80 17.94 8.69 -30.12
C TYR A 80 16.89 9.75 -30.41
N ARG A 81 15.96 9.50 -31.35
CA ARG A 81 14.88 10.47 -31.64
C ARG A 81 13.91 10.48 -30.45
N ARG A 82 13.93 11.59 -29.71
CA ARG A 82 13.10 11.81 -28.52
C ARG A 82 11.63 11.59 -28.85
N LYS A 83 11.09 10.46 -28.42
CA LYS A 83 9.63 10.31 -28.28
C LYS A 83 9.24 11.03 -26.99
N PRO A 84 8.24 11.93 -27.01
CA PRO A 84 7.72 12.49 -25.78
C PRO A 84 7.12 11.35 -24.96
N SER A 85 7.86 10.89 -23.95
CA SER A 85 7.30 9.99 -22.95
C SER A 85 6.32 10.79 -22.10
N PRO A 86 5.14 10.27 -21.77
CA PRO A 86 4.21 10.95 -20.88
C PRO A 86 4.91 11.28 -19.55
N HIS A 87 4.57 12.43 -18.96
CA HIS A 87 5.15 12.85 -17.70
C HIS A 87 4.94 11.74 -16.64
N PRO A 88 5.96 11.37 -15.84
CA PRO A 88 5.85 10.25 -14.88
C PRO A 88 4.62 10.34 -13.97
N ALA A 89 4.31 11.54 -13.49
CA ALA A 89 3.12 11.80 -12.67
C ALA A 89 1.80 11.49 -13.42
N GLU A 90 1.71 11.78 -14.72
CA GLU A 90 0.53 11.43 -15.52
C GLU A 90 0.39 9.92 -15.68
N GLN A 91 1.49 9.21 -15.92
CA GLN A 91 1.48 7.75 -16.04
C GLN A 91 1.01 7.11 -14.74
N LEU A 92 1.55 7.57 -13.60
CA LEU A 92 1.11 7.12 -12.28
C LEU A 92 -0.36 7.44 -12.05
N GLY A 93 -0.81 8.65 -12.38
CA GLY A 93 -2.23 9.04 -12.26
C GLY A 93 -3.16 8.14 -13.07
N ARG A 94 -2.83 7.83 -14.33
CA ARG A 94 -3.59 6.89 -15.16
C ARG A 94 -3.65 5.49 -14.53
N PHE A 95 -2.53 5.03 -13.97
CA PHE A 95 -2.46 3.75 -13.29
C PHE A 95 -3.35 3.71 -12.04
N LEU A 96 -3.24 4.71 -11.16
CA LEU A 96 -4.03 4.82 -9.93
C LEU A 96 -5.53 4.89 -10.22
N ASN A 97 -5.93 5.66 -11.23
CA ASN A 97 -7.33 5.75 -11.66
C ASN A 97 -7.86 4.39 -12.15
N LYS A 98 -7.03 3.63 -12.91
CA LYS A 98 -7.37 2.28 -13.36
C LYS A 98 -7.46 1.28 -12.21
N MET A 99 -6.68 1.46 -11.16
CA MET A 99 -6.78 0.64 -9.93
C MET A 99 -8.07 0.96 -9.18
N GLY A 100 -8.37 2.24 -9.00
CA GLY A 100 -9.60 2.70 -8.35
C GLY A 100 -10.86 2.21 -9.06
N SER A 101 -10.90 2.24 -10.39
CA SER A 101 -12.06 1.74 -11.17
C SER A 101 -12.28 0.22 -11.03
N LYS A 102 -11.25 -0.54 -10.64
CA LYS A 102 -11.34 -1.97 -10.31
C LYS A 102 -11.68 -2.24 -8.84
N GLY A 103 -11.98 -1.19 -8.07
CA GLY A 103 -12.33 -1.26 -6.65
C GLY A 103 -11.14 -1.38 -5.70
N TRP A 104 -9.90 -1.19 -6.19
CA TRP A 104 -8.73 -1.13 -5.32
C TRP A 104 -8.66 0.20 -4.59
N MET A 105 -8.49 0.14 -3.27
CA MET A 105 -8.33 1.31 -2.41
C MET A 105 -6.88 1.38 -1.93
N LEU A 106 -6.26 2.54 -2.08
CA LEU A 106 -4.93 2.81 -1.51
C LEU A 106 -5.04 2.90 0.01
N THR A 107 -4.24 2.12 0.73
CA THR A 107 -4.28 2.05 2.20
C THR A 107 -3.06 2.64 2.85
N ASN A 108 -1.90 2.49 2.22
CA ASN A 108 -0.64 2.93 2.79
C ASN A 108 0.36 3.22 1.67
N ILE A 109 1.21 4.21 1.91
CA ILE A 109 2.40 4.48 1.12
C ILE A 109 3.57 4.40 2.08
N THR A 110 4.56 3.57 1.77
CA THR A 110 5.75 3.37 2.60
C THR A 110 6.99 3.32 1.75
N SER A 111 8.14 3.66 2.34
CA SER A 111 9.44 3.57 1.68
C SER A 111 10.19 2.37 2.24
N LEU A 112 10.73 1.53 1.36
CA LEU A 112 11.63 0.43 1.71
C LEU A 112 13.01 0.75 1.15
N GLY A 113 13.83 1.41 1.98
CA GLY A 113 15.08 2.03 1.50
C GLY A 113 14.77 3.10 0.43
N PRO A 114 15.34 3.01 -0.78
CA PRO A 114 15.06 3.97 -1.86
C PRO A 114 13.76 3.68 -2.62
N LEU A 115 13.06 2.58 -2.31
CA LEU A 115 11.89 2.13 -3.09
C LEU A 115 10.60 2.67 -2.49
N GLN A 116 9.83 3.40 -3.29
CA GLN A 116 8.50 3.87 -2.88
C GLN A 116 7.44 2.80 -3.17
N MET A 117 6.80 2.30 -2.10
CA MET A 117 5.81 1.24 -2.15
C MET A 117 4.41 1.78 -1.90
N TYR A 118 3.44 1.36 -2.73
CA TYR A 118 2.04 1.68 -2.57
C TYR A 118 1.28 0.38 -2.30
N ILE A 119 0.53 0.37 -1.21
CA ILE A 119 -0.22 -0.80 -0.73
C ILE A 119 -1.70 -0.52 -0.93
N PHE A 120 -2.35 -1.42 -1.66
CA PHE A 120 -3.77 -1.38 -1.96
C PHE A 120 -4.49 -2.56 -1.32
N ARG A 121 -5.76 -2.37 -1.00
CA ARG A 121 -6.67 -3.45 -0.61
C ARG A 121 -7.98 -3.38 -1.39
N ARG A 122 -8.66 -4.52 -1.52
CA ARG A 122 -10.02 -4.62 -2.05
C ARG A 122 -10.78 -5.74 -1.35
N ARG A 123 -12.09 -5.57 -1.17
CA ARG A 123 -12.95 -6.65 -0.67
C ARG A 123 -12.98 -7.78 -1.69
N LYS A 124 -12.69 -9.00 -1.25
CA LYS A 124 -12.90 -10.20 -2.03
C LYS A 124 -14.39 -10.52 -1.98
N LEU A 125 -15.08 -10.30 -3.09
CA LEU A 125 -16.45 -10.78 -3.25
C LEU A 125 -16.37 -12.31 -3.43
N ASN A 126 -17.18 -13.01 -2.65
CA ASN A 126 -17.28 -14.47 -2.68
C ASN A 126 -18.03 -14.95 -3.92
#